data_AF-A0AA36G1L5-F1
#
_entry.id   AF-A0AA36G1L5-F1
#
_cell.length_a   1.000
_cell.length_b   1.000
_cell.length_c   1.000
_cell.angle_alpha   90.00
_cell.angle_beta   90.00
_cell.angle_gamma   90.00
#
_symmetry.space_group_name_H-M   'P 1'
#
loop_
_entity.id
_entity.type
_entity.pdbx_description
1 polymer ?
#
loop_
_entity_poly.entity_id
_entity_poly.type
_entity_poly.pdbx_seq_one_letter_code
_entity_poly.pdbx_strand_id
1 'polypeptide(L)'
;MQAYFAFIALLGFICQQAFAADCATKPATSPLVEIGPAIDGVCPTGLTCYIRSGTNYCYGTAPITDCTDKNSNCATWISNGFCKNPAYTDVVAQYCPKGCKLCTAPAPCVDLNSNCKTWVANNFCTNPAYANVKNDYCPKSCGGC
;
A
#
# COMPACT_ATOMS: atom_id res chain seq x y z
N MET A 1 38.04 -3.01 1.01
CA MET A 1 39.18 -3.93 1.17
C MET A 1 38.60 -5.32 1.44
N GLN A 2 39.03 -6.31 0.65
CA GLN A 2 38.60 -7.72 0.74
C GLN A 2 38.83 -8.33 2.12
N ALA A 3 37.95 -9.26 2.51
CA ALA A 3 38.32 -10.37 3.37
C ALA A 3 37.44 -11.59 3.06
N TYR A 4 38.11 -12.68 2.68
CA TYR A 4 37.61 -14.04 2.54
C TYR A 4 37.18 -14.59 3.91
N PHE A 5 36.12 -15.40 3.98
CA PHE A 5 36.11 -16.68 4.72
C PHE A 5 34.96 -17.57 4.23
N ALA A 6 35.32 -18.79 3.86
CA ALA A 6 34.46 -19.87 3.38
C ALA A 6 33.68 -20.53 4.52
N PHE A 7 32.48 -21.07 4.27
CA PHE A 7 32.08 -22.41 4.75
C PHE A 7 30.93 -22.96 3.91
N ILE A 8 31.08 -24.23 3.54
CA ILE A 8 30.27 -25.03 2.64
C ILE A 8 28.95 -25.41 3.30
N ALA A 9 27.81 -25.21 2.63
CA ALA A 9 26.58 -25.95 2.88
C ALA A 9 25.75 -26.06 1.60
N LEU A 10 25.45 -27.29 1.23
CA LEU A 10 24.72 -27.73 0.05
C LEU A 10 23.24 -27.30 0.05
N LEU A 11 22.69 -27.23 -1.17
CA LEU A 11 21.27 -27.21 -1.57
C LEU A 11 20.57 -25.84 -1.66
N GLY A 12 20.47 -25.35 -2.90
CA GLY A 12 19.27 -24.67 -3.39
C GLY A 12 19.22 -23.14 -3.22
N PHE A 13 18.87 -22.47 -4.32
CA PHE A 13 18.45 -21.06 -4.40
C PHE A 13 19.54 -19.99 -4.22
N ILE A 14 20.22 -19.76 -5.36
CA ILE A 14 20.55 -18.44 -5.91
C ILE A 14 20.02 -17.21 -5.17
N CYS A 15 20.99 -16.35 -4.82
CA CYS A 15 20.96 -14.88 -4.87
C CYS A 15 19.93 -14.16 -4.00
N GLN A 16 20.38 -13.57 -2.89
CA GLN A 16 19.90 -12.23 -2.53
C GLN A 16 20.92 -11.52 -1.67
N GLN A 17 21.80 -10.78 -2.35
CA GLN A 17 22.52 -9.69 -1.73
C GLN A 17 21.51 -8.55 -1.62
N ALA A 18 21.12 -8.25 -0.39
CA ALA A 18 20.16 -7.20 -0.08
C ALA A 18 20.74 -5.83 -0.44
N PHE A 19 20.23 -5.23 -1.54
CA PHE A 19 20.34 -3.79 -1.81
C PHE A 19 19.11 -3.29 -2.60
N ALA A 20 17.93 -3.50 -2.02
CA ALA A 20 16.72 -2.68 -2.14
C ALA A 20 15.81 -3.15 -1.01
N ALA A 21 14.95 -2.30 -0.45
CA ALA A 21 13.91 -2.78 0.44
C ALA A 21 12.98 -3.68 -0.40
N ASP A 22 13.18 -5.00 -0.39
CA ASP A 22 12.38 -5.93 -1.16
C ASP A 22 10.94 -5.88 -0.62
N CYS A 23 10.04 -5.29 -1.39
CA CYS A 23 8.63 -5.17 -1.05
C CYS A 23 7.98 -6.55 -0.99
N ALA A 24 6.93 -6.71 -0.18
CA ALA A 24 6.26 -7.99 -0.04
C ALA A 24 5.45 -8.37 -1.29
N THR A 25 5.06 -9.63 -1.45
CA THR A 25 4.05 -10.01 -2.44
C THR A 25 2.65 -9.60 -1.94
N LYS A 26 1.81 -9.04 -2.82
CA LYS A 26 0.45 -8.62 -2.44
C LYS A 26 -0.37 -9.85 -2.00
N PRO A 27 -1.05 -9.83 -0.83
CA PRO A 27 -1.94 -10.91 -0.42
C PRO A 27 -3.18 -10.97 -1.33
N ALA A 28 -3.59 -12.19 -1.73
CA ALA A 28 -4.72 -12.41 -2.63
C ALA A 28 -6.09 -11.98 -2.06
N THR A 29 -6.20 -11.82 -0.75
CA THR A 29 -7.46 -11.58 -0.02
C THR A 29 -7.56 -10.20 0.61
N SER A 30 -6.59 -9.31 0.37
CA SER A 30 -6.55 -8.02 1.05
C SER A 30 -7.24 -6.92 0.22
N PRO A 31 -8.20 -6.17 0.79
CA PRO A 31 -8.86 -5.04 0.13
C PRO A 31 -7.90 -3.85 0.09
N LEU A 32 -6.84 -3.97 -0.70
CA LEU A 32 -5.79 -2.98 -0.85
C LEU A 32 -5.91 -2.31 -2.21
N VAL A 33 -5.95 -0.98 -2.18
CA VAL A 33 -5.98 -0.10 -3.35
C VAL A 33 -4.57 0.35 -3.66
N GLU A 34 -4.20 0.28 -4.94
CA GLU A 34 -2.93 0.81 -5.44
C GLU A 34 -2.97 2.33 -5.40
N ILE A 35 -2.03 2.95 -4.71
CA ILE A 35 -1.92 4.42 -4.59
C ILE A 35 -0.96 4.97 -5.64
N GLY A 36 0.11 4.22 -5.95
CA GLY A 36 1.09 4.60 -6.96
C GLY A 36 2.41 3.84 -6.81
N PRO A 37 3.41 4.14 -7.64
CA PRO A 37 4.71 3.48 -7.57
C PRO A 37 5.45 3.81 -6.26
N ALA A 38 6.20 2.85 -5.73
CA ALA A 38 7.10 3.13 -4.62
C ALA A 38 8.32 3.91 -5.13
N ILE A 39 8.59 5.08 -4.55
CA ILE A 39 9.72 5.91 -4.94
C ILE A 39 10.95 5.45 -4.16
N ASP A 40 12.00 5.03 -4.88
CA ASP A 40 13.21 4.43 -4.30
C ASP A 40 12.94 3.21 -3.40
N GLY A 41 11.84 2.49 -3.67
CA GLY A 41 11.40 1.34 -2.87
C GLY A 41 10.79 1.72 -1.52
N VAL A 42 10.50 3.00 -1.28
CA VAL A 42 9.92 3.50 -0.03
C VAL A 42 8.49 4.00 -0.27
N CYS A 43 7.63 3.72 0.71
CA CYS A 43 6.27 4.25 0.75
C CYS A 43 6.10 5.18 1.96
N PRO A 44 5.29 6.24 1.84
CA PRO A 44 4.98 7.12 2.96
C PRO A 44 4.25 6.36 4.08
N THR A 45 4.28 6.92 5.29
CA THR A 45 3.67 6.31 6.47
C THR A 45 2.18 6.02 6.24
N GLY A 46 1.77 4.81 6.61
CA GLY A 46 0.39 4.33 6.42
C GLY A 46 0.14 3.61 5.09
N LEU A 47 1.14 3.56 4.20
CA LEU A 47 1.12 2.72 3.01
C LEU A 47 2.08 1.54 3.17
N THR A 48 1.71 0.42 2.55
CA THR A 48 2.54 -0.78 2.51
C THR A 48 3.06 -1.00 1.09
N CYS A 49 4.34 -1.33 0.98
CA CYS A 49 4.93 -1.63 -0.32
C CYS A 49 4.65 -3.09 -0.72
N TYR A 50 4.13 -3.30 -1.93
CA TYR A 50 3.97 -4.62 -2.53
C TYR A 50 4.46 -4.69 -3.97
N ILE A 51 4.88 -5.88 -4.41
CA ILE A 51 5.30 -6.17 -5.78
C ILE A 51 4.08 -6.48 -6.65
N ARG A 52 3.99 -5.81 -7.80
CA ARG A 52 3.05 -6.10 -8.89
C ARG A 52 3.82 -6.20 -10.20
N SER A 53 3.77 -7.38 -10.84
CA SER A 53 4.42 -7.63 -12.14
C SER A 53 5.91 -7.25 -12.18
N GLY A 54 6.64 -7.43 -11.08
CA GLY A 54 8.07 -7.10 -10.98
C GLY A 54 8.39 -5.64 -10.66
N THR A 55 7.39 -4.81 -10.33
CA THR A 55 7.58 -3.41 -9.90
C THR A 55 6.98 -3.18 -8.52
N ASN A 56 7.59 -2.30 -7.74
CA ASN A 56 7.18 -1.96 -6.37
C ASN A 56 6.11 -0.85 -6.39
N TYR A 57 5.00 -1.09 -5.71
CA TYR A 57 3.88 -0.15 -5.59
C TYR A 57 3.47 0.04 -4.13
N CYS A 58 3.02 1.24 -3.81
CA CYS A 58 2.44 1.59 -2.52
C CYS A 58 0.94 1.29 -2.54
N TYR A 59 0.49 0.54 -1.54
CA TYR A 59 -0.91 0.20 -1.36
C TYR A 59 -1.43 0.76 -0.04
N GLY A 60 -2.65 1.29 -0.09
CA GLY A 60 -3.42 1.70 1.07
C GLY A 60 -4.59 0.75 1.29
N THR A 61 -5.20 0.84 2.46
CA THR A 61 -6.48 0.18 2.72
C THR A 61 -7.56 0.77 1.83
N ALA A 62 -8.37 -0.08 1.17
CA ALA A 62 -9.53 0.37 0.41
C ALA A 62 -10.45 1.19 1.32
N PRO A 63 -10.94 2.36 0.86
CA PRO A 63 -11.81 3.19 1.66
C PRO A 63 -13.22 2.61 1.76
N ILE A 64 -13.77 2.59 2.97
CA ILE A 64 -15.19 2.32 3.20
C ILE A 64 -15.85 3.64 3.61
N THR A 65 -16.33 4.38 2.60
CA THR A 65 -16.91 5.72 2.76
C THR A 65 -18.30 5.68 3.41
N ASP A 66 -19.09 4.64 3.16
CA ASP A 66 -20.35 4.37 3.86
C ASP A 66 -20.13 3.36 4.99
N CYS A 67 -19.67 3.89 6.13
CA CYS A 67 -19.32 3.14 7.32
C CYS A 67 -20.53 3.01 8.27
N THR A 68 -21.49 2.17 7.88
CA THR A 68 -22.61 1.80 8.77
C THR A 68 -22.87 0.30 8.68
N ASP A 69 -23.25 -0.30 9.81
CA ASP A 69 -23.72 -1.69 9.82
C ASP A 69 -25.12 -1.73 9.24
N LYS A 70 -25.30 -2.52 8.18
CA LYS A 70 -26.52 -2.62 7.38
C LYS A 70 -27.31 -3.89 7.67
N ASN A 71 -26.71 -4.87 8.36
CA ASN A 71 -27.35 -6.14 8.67
C ASN A 71 -27.62 -6.29 10.17
N SER A 72 -28.81 -6.76 10.53
CA SER A 72 -29.18 -7.01 11.93
C SER A 72 -28.33 -8.11 12.59
N ASN A 73 -27.73 -9.00 11.80
CA ASN A 73 -26.89 -10.10 12.29
C ASN A 73 -25.43 -9.71 12.52
N CYS A 74 -25.04 -8.45 12.36
CA CYS A 74 -23.64 -8.04 12.51
C CYS A 74 -23.04 -8.45 13.86
N ALA A 75 -23.79 -8.29 14.97
CA ALA A 75 -23.34 -8.71 16.30
C ALA A 75 -22.99 -10.22 16.34
N THR A 76 -23.86 -11.06 15.78
CA THR A 76 -23.67 -12.52 15.69
C THR A 76 -22.49 -12.90 14.80
N TRP A 77 -22.32 -12.22 13.65
CA TRP A 77 -21.21 -12.50 12.74
C TRP A 77 -19.87 -12.11 13.35
N ILE A 78 -19.83 -10.97 14.06
CA ILE A 78 -18.63 -10.52 14.79
C ILE A 78 -18.27 -11.54 15.88
N SER A 79 -19.24 -11.97 16.69
CA SER A 79 -19.00 -12.96 17.75
C SER A 79 -18.56 -14.31 17.20
N ASN A 80 -19.04 -14.69 16.02
CA ASN A 80 -18.64 -15.92 15.32
C ASN A 80 -17.32 -15.79 14.55
N GLY A 81 -16.63 -14.65 14.64
CA GLY A 81 -15.31 -14.45 14.05
C GLY A 81 -15.30 -14.20 12.54
N PHE A 82 -16.44 -13.86 11.93
CA PHE A 82 -16.54 -13.67 10.47
C PHE A 82 -15.63 -12.54 9.98
N CYS A 83 -15.40 -11.51 10.80
CA CYS A 83 -14.48 -10.42 10.47
C CYS A 83 -13.03 -10.87 10.23
N LYS A 84 -12.63 -12.04 10.73
CA LYS A 84 -11.27 -12.59 10.58
C LYS A 84 -11.21 -13.72 9.55
N ASN A 85 -12.35 -14.14 9.02
CA ASN A 85 -12.42 -15.27 8.11
C ASN A 85 -12.35 -14.76 6.66
N PRO A 86 -11.32 -15.17 5.89
CA PRO A 86 -11.14 -14.72 4.51
C PRO A 86 -12.35 -14.98 3.60
N ALA A 87 -13.10 -16.05 3.85
CA ALA A 87 -14.29 -16.42 3.07
C ALA A 87 -15.46 -15.43 3.22
N TYR A 88 -15.46 -14.61 4.26
CA TYR A 88 -16.54 -13.66 4.56
C TYR A 88 -16.11 -12.21 4.42
N THR A 89 -14.87 -11.93 4.02
CA THR A 89 -14.29 -10.58 3.93
C THR A 89 -15.19 -9.60 3.18
N ASP A 90 -15.67 -9.99 2.00
CA ASP A 90 -16.54 -9.13 1.17
C ASP A 90 -17.89 -8.90 1.83
N VAL A 91 -18.47 -9.95 2.43
CA VAL A 91 -19.77 -9.88 3.12
C VAL A 91 -19.68 -8.96 4.33
N VAL A 92 -18.65 -9.11 5.18
CA VAL A 92 -18.51 -8.25 6.35
C VAL A 92 -18.13 -6.81 5.98
N ALA A 93 -17.38 -6.59 4.91
CA ALA A 93 -17.08 -5.27 4.40
C ALA A 93 -18.34 -4.56 3.85
N GLN A 94 -19.23 -5.31 3.19
CA GLN A 94 -20.46 -4.77 2.62
C GLN A 94 -21.54 -4.48 3.67
N TYR A 95 -21.70 -5.37 4.64
CA TYR A 95 -22.86 -5.36 5.54
C TYR A 95 -22.54 -4.99 6.98
N CYS A 96 -21.32 -5.24 7.45
CA CYS A 96 -20.91 -4.98 8.83
C CYS A 96 -19.58 -4.22 8.94
N PRO A 97 -19.32 -3.20 8.10
CA PRO A 97 -18.02 -2.55 8.07
C PRO A 97 -17.69 -1.86 9.40
N LYS A 98 -18.69 -1.31 10.11
CA LYS A 98 -18.48 -0.62 11.38
C LYS A 98 -18.21 -1.63 12.49
N GLY A 99 -19.02 -2.67 12.60
CA GLY A 99 -18.90 -3.71 13.61
C GLY A 99 -17.61 -4.52 13.46
N CYS A 100 -17.17 -4.78 12.23
CA CYS A 100 -15.87 -5.41 11.96
C CYS A 100 -14.69 -4.43 11.94
N LYS A 101 -14.91 -3.14 12.23
CA LYS A 101 -13.87 -2.09 12.24
C LYS A 101 -13.10 -1.98 10.92
N LEU A 102 -13.79 -2.24 9.82
CA LEU A 102 -13.26 -2.14 8.46
C LEU A 102 -13.39 -0.73 7.89
N CYS A 103 -14.05 0.16 8.63
CA CYS A 103 -14.20 1.55 8.23
C CYS A 103 -12.86 2.27 8.14
N THR A 104 -12.56 2.71 6.93
CA THR A 104 -11.33 3.40 6.56
C THR A 104 -11.72 4.68 5.84
N ALA A 105 -10.97 5.75 6.11
CA ALA A 105 -11.08 6.99 5.36
C ALA A 105 -10.85 6.73 3.86
N PRO A 106 -11.30 7.65 2.96
CA PRO A 106 -10.87 7.69 1.57
C PRO A 106 -9.40 7.32 1.40
N ALA A 107 -9.07 6.62 0.30
CA ALA A 107 -7.69 6.25 0.01
C ALA A 107 -6.80 7.48 0.24
N PRO A 108 -5.72 7.34 1.04
CA PRO A 108 -5.00 8.51 1.53
C PRO A 108 -4.44 9.29 0.33
N CYS A 109 -4.87 10.53 0.18
CA CYS A 109 -4.23 11.47 -0.73
C CYS A 109 -2.92 11.93 -0.08
N VAL A 110 -1.82 11.32 -0.50
CA VAL A 110 -0.48 11.54 0.08
C VAL A 110 0.55 11.65 -1.02
N ASP A 111 1.55 12.49 -0.79
CA ASP A 111 2.74 12.51 -1.62
C ASP A 111 3.55 11.23 -1.38
N LEU A 112 4.04 10.63 -2.47
CA LEU A 112 4.88 9.43 -2.41
C LEU A 112 6.36 9.76 -2.24
N ASN A 113 6.76 11.03 -2.47
CA ASN A 113 8.12 11.50 -2.21
C ASN A 113 8.17 12.55 -1.09
N SER A 114 9.17 12.43 -0.21
CA SER A 114 9.36 13.37 0.90
C SER A 114 9.79 14.78 0.46
N ASN A 115 10.30 14.94 -0.76
CA ASN A 115 10.76 16.21 -1.30
C ASN A 115 9.65 17.06 -1.94
N CYS A 116 8.41 16.59 -1.99
CA CYS A 116 7.33 17.27 -2.71
C CYS A 116 7.16 18.74 -2.31
N LYS A 117 7.27 19.05 -1.01
CA LYS A 117 7.26 20.44 -0.52
C LYS A 117 8.31 21.32 -1.21
N THR A 118 9.54 20.81 -1.33
CA THR A 118 10.66 21.52 -1.98
C THR A 118 10.45 21.59 -3.48
N TRP A 119 10.02 20.50 -4.11
CA TRP A 119 9.83 20.43 -5.56
C TRP A 119 8.72 21.36 -6.04
N VAL A 120 7.59 21.44 -5.31
CA VAL A 120 6.51 22.39 -5.62
C VAL A 120 7.02 23.83 -5.57
N ALA A 121 7.84 24.19 -4.58
CA ALA A 121 8.47 25.51 -4.52
C ALA A 121 9.41 25.80 -5.70
N ASN A 122 9.91 24.75 -6.37
CA ASN A 122 10.76 24.83 -7.56
C ASN A 122 10.00 24.54 -8.86
N ASN A 123 8.69 24.85 -8.91
CA ASN A 123 7.84 24.72 -10.10
C ASN A 123 7.64 23.29 -10.63
N PHE A 124 7.84 22.25 -9.79
CA PHE A 124 7.70 20.85 -10.23
C PHE A 124 6.34 20.54 -10.84
N CYS A 125 5.24 21.02 -10.25
CA CYS A 125 3.89 20.71 -10.72
C CYS A 125 3.50 21.38 -12.05
N THR A 126 4.14 22.50 -12.38
CA THR A 126 3.83 23.33 -13.55
C THR A 126 4.85 23.17 -14.67
N ASN A 127 6.03 22.61 -14.40
CA ASN A 127 7.08 22.41 -15.39
C ASN A 127 6.73 21.23 -16.33
N PRO A 128 6.67 21.45 -17.67
CA PRO A 128 6.36 20.40 -18.65
C PRO A 128 7.31 19.20 -18.61
N ALA A 129 8.57 19.40 -18.19
CA ALA A 129 9.56 18.32 -18.08
C ALA A 129 9.16 17.23 -17.08
N TYR A 130 8.27 17.53 -16.13
CA TYR A 130 7.80 16.60 -15.10
C TYR A 130 6.33 16.22 -15.26
N ALA A 131 5.70 16.57 -16.39
CA ALA A 131 4.27 16.36 -16.60
C ALA A 131 3.82 14.90 -16.45
N ASN A 132 4.68 13.95 -16.79
CA ASN A 132 4.43 12.51 -16.70
C ASN A 132 4.65 11.92 -15.30
N VAL A 133 5.39 12.59 -14.41
CA VAL A 133 5.78 12.04 -13.09
C VAL A 133 5.18 12.82 -11.92
N LYS A 134 4.68 14.04 -12.13
CA LYS A 134 4.23 14.88 -11.02
C LYS A 134 3.14 14.25 -10.15
N ASN A 135 2.25 13.49 -10.76
CA ASN A 135 1.17 12.79 -10.06
C ASN A 135 1.64 11.47 -9.44
N ASP A 136 2.73 10.89 -9.93
CA ASP A 136 3.29 9.67 -9.33
C ASP A 136 4.05 10.01 -8.05
N TYR A 137 4.75 11.14 -8.03
CA TYR A 137 5.59 11.50 -6.89
C TYR A 137 4.85 12.38 -5.88
N CYS A 138 4.09 13.36 -6.37
CA CYS A 138 3.50 14.41 -5.56
C CYS A 138 2.01 14.66 -5.87
N PRO A 139 1.14 13.62 -5.91
CA PRO A 139 -0.26 13.81 -6.29
C PRO A 139 -0.98 14.79 -5.37
N LYS A 140 -0.71 14.78 -4.06
CA LYS A 140 -1.32 15.71 -3.11
C LYS A 140 -0.80 17.13 -3.30
N SER A 141 0.52 17.30 -3.31
CA SER A 141 1.13 18.63 -3.41
C SER A 141 0.89 19.30 -4.76
N CYS A 142 0.66 18.52 -5.83
CA CYS A 142 0.31 19.02 -7.16
C CYS A 142 -1.20 19.09 -7.43
N GLY A 143 -2.05 18.74 -6.46
CA GLY A 143 -3.52 18.80 -6.60
C GLY A 143 -4.12 17.76 -7.55
N GLY A 144 -3.41 16.64 -7.78
CA GLY A 144 -3.95 15.46 -8.46
C GLY A 144 -4.93 14.66 -7.60
N CYS A 145 -4.89 14.92 -6.29
CA CYS A 145 -5.92 14.71 -5.29
C CYS A 145 -5.77 15.83 -4.23
#